data_AF-A0A3B6SR90-F1
#
_entry.id   AF-A0A3B6SR90-F1
#
_cell.length_a   1.000
_cell.length_b   1.000
_cell.length_c   1.000
_cell.angle_alpha   90.00
_cell.angle_beta   90.00
_cell.angle_gamma   90.00
#
_symmetry.space_group_name_H-M   'P 1'
#
loop_
_entity.id
_entity.type
_entity.pdbx_description
1 polymer ?
#
loop_
_entity_poly.entity_id
_entity_poly.type
_entity_poly.pdbx_seq_one_letter_code
_entity_poly.pdbx_strand_id
1 'polypeptide(L)'
;MENACTSLNQVARSVRLLKIDGFSLTAGMGGDYCLKSIWTVDGYELEVLIYPGTTWVALKLVFLSEARTQWGVRANMACQLVDLSRELEPYHEYGVSETFYHPQHFGALVFMDRNKIPSGYIKDDMLTLRCTITVLKELPAPTIPAEEVIAQPSTNLHRHLGELLQSEMGADVTFLVCDESFAAHKCIPAARSPVFKAQFFGDMKETCSARVEIKDMEVAAFRAMLHFIYTDTMPEFDRPLEEVTTMAQHLLVAADMYGLERLKLICEIKLSIGITVDTAATTLALAEQHNCSKLKAKCVGFIVSTPAILEAVLATDGYKHLETSCPLILTELLKSVHCVQGLARTFFPVLLRLKSSFSIKGKFSVCFDALSRLGPLG
;
A
#
# COMPACT_ATOMS: atom_id res chain seq x y z
N MET A 1 -1.81 -45.98 -24.98
CA MET A 1 -2.42 -44.64 -24.79
C MET A 1 -1.47 -43.86 -23.91
N GLU A 2 -0.56 -43.10 -24.51
CA GLU A 2 0.32 -42.19 -23.78
C GLU A 2 -0.48 -40.94 -23.44
N ASN A 3 -0.66 -40.69 -22.15
CA ASN A 3 -1.24 -39.44 -21.66
C ASN A 3 -0.28 -38.31 -22.01
N ALA A 4 -0.54 -37.61 -23.11
CA ALA A 4 0.17 -36.39 -23.47
C ALA A 4 -0.14 -35.30 -22.44
N CYS A 5 0.72 -35.18 -21.42
CA CYS A 5 0.67 -34.08 -20.47
C CYS A 5 1.01 -32.79 -21.22
N THR A 6 0.01 -31.94 -21.45
CA THR A 6 0.20 -30.64 -22.11
C THR A 6 0.46 -29.59 -21.03
N SER A 7 1.63 -28.94 -21.08
CA SER A 7 1.96 -27.84 -20.18
C SER A 7 1.09 -26.62 -20.46
N LEU A 8 0.31 -26.16 -19.47
CA LEU A 8 -0.60 -25.02 -19.59
C LEU A 8 0.09 -23.65 -19.45
N ASN A 9 1.35 -23.64 -19.00
CA ASN A 9 2.15 -22.43 -18.78
C ASN A 9 3.64 -22.71 -19.03
N GLN A 10 4.41 -21.65 -19.22
CA GLN A 10 5.87 -21.71 -19.19
C GLN A 10 6.40 -20.97 -17.96
N VAL A 11 7.52 -21.43 -17.42
CA VAL A 11 8.21 -20.79 -16.29
C VAL A 11 9.69 -20.63 -16.62
N ALA A 12 10.26 -19.51 -16.20
CA ALA A 12 11.71 -19.32 -16.13
C ALA A 12 12.14 -19.54 -14.69
N ARG A 13 13.10 -20.43 -14.47
CA ARG A 13 13.57 -20.78 -13.13
C ARG A 13 15.06 -20.52 -13.01
N SER A 14 15.44 -19.81 -11.95
CA SER A 14 16.83 -19.61 -11.55
C SER A 14 17.03 -20.13 -10.14
N VAL A 15 18.13 -20.83 -9.90
CA VAL A 15 18.48 -21.41 -8.60
C VAL A 15 19.91 -21.00 -8.27
N ARG A 16 20.13 -20.44 -7.08
CA ARG A 16 21.48 -20.15 -6.59
C ARG A 16 21.60 -20.50 -5.11
N LEU A 17 22.84 -20.76 -4.71
CA LEU A 17 23.23 -20.90 -3.32
C LEU A 17 23.68 -19.53 -2.81
N LEU A 18 23.05 -19.05 -1.76
CA LEU A 18 23.38 -17.81 -1.07
C LEU A 18 24.02 -18.18 0.26
N LYS A 19 25.29 -17.85 0.38
CA LYS A 19 26.14 -18.21 1.51
C LYS A 19 26.28 -17.02 2.45
N ILE A 20 26.11 -17.26 3.74
CA ILE A 20 26.27 -16.29 4.82
C ILE A 20 27.45 -16.75 5.67
N ASP A 21 28.59 -16.08 5.49
CA ASP A 21 29.78 -16.29 6.31
C ASP A 21 29.69 -15.48 7.62
N GLY A 22 30.20 -16.05 8.71
CA GLY A 22 30.14 -15.40 10.01
C GLY A 22 28.71 -15.29 10.55
N PHE A 23 27.87 -16.31 10.32
CA PHE A 23 26.44 -16.25 10.63
C PHE A 23 26.20 -15.86 12.09
N SER A 24 26.99 -16.36 13.04
CA SER A 24 26.91 -16.01 14.46
C SER A 24 27.03 -14.50 14.71
N LEU A 25 27.94 -13.81 13.99
CA LEU A 25 28.22 -12.38 14.13
C LEU A 25 27.07 -11.52 13.62
N THR A 26 26.26 -12.02 12.69
CA THR A 26 25.14 -11.24 12.14
C THR A 26 24.08 -10.90 13.18
N ALA A 27 24.02 -11.63 14.31
CA ALA A 27 23.12 -11.31 15.42
C ALA A 27 23.46 -9.96 16.10
N GLY A 28 24.69 -9.48 15.97
CA GLY A 28 25.13 -8.19 16.51
C GLY A 28 24.96 -7.00 15.56
N MET A 29 24.57 -7.23 14.30
CA MET A 29 24.63 -6.21 13.23
C MET A 29 23.37 -5.33 13.11
N GLY A 30 22.36 -5.51 13.97
CA GLY A 30 21.12 -4.73 13.95
C GLY A 30 20.11 -5.19 12.88
N GLY A 31 18.88 -4.67 12.94
CA GLY A 31 17.76 -5.09 12.09
C GLY A 31 17.87 -4.68 10.61
N ASP A 32 18.66 -3.64 10.32
CA ASP A 32 18.77 -3.07 8.97
C ASP A 32 19.91 -3.71 8.14
N TYR A 33 20.76 -4.53 8.77
CA TYR A 33 21.81 -5.24 8.07
C TYR A 33 21.23 -6.30 7.14
N CYS A 34 21.55 -6.20 5.85
CA CYS A 34 21.17 -7.19 4.86
C CYS A 34 22.28 -7.49 3.88
N LEU A 35 22.29 -8.74 3.41
CA LEU A 35 23.10 -9.21 2.31
C LEU A 35 22.30 -9.09 1.02
N LYS A 36 22.95 -8.71 -0.08
CA LYS A 36 22.27 -8.45 -1.36
C LYS A 36 22.76 -9.39 -2.44
N SER A 37 21.86 -9.79 -3.33
CA SER A 37 22.19 -10.59 -4.52
C SER A 37 21.26 -10.21 -5.68
N ILE A 38 21.82 -9.84 -6.83
CA ILE A 38 21.05 -9.45 -8.03
C ILE A 38 20.97 -10.62 -9.02
N TRP A 39 19.77 -10.84 -9.56
CA TRP A 39 19.40 -11.97 -10.38
C TRP A 39 18.69 -11.49 -11.63
N THR A 40 19.04 -12.07 -12.77
CA THR A 40 18.28 -11.88 -14.02
C THR A 40 17.50 -13.15 -14.29
N VAL A 41 16.17 -13.07 -14.32
CA VAL A 41 15.28 -14.21 -14.57
C VAL A 41 14.24 -13.79 -15.61
N ASP A 42 14.18 -14.51 -16.72
CA ASP A 42 13.33 -14.16 -17.89
C ASP A 42 13.56 -12.75 -18.46
N GLY A 43 14.78 -12.21 -18.30
CA GLY A 43 15.10 -10.85 -18.73
C GLY A 43 14.59 -9.75 -17.80
N TYR A 44 14.11 -10.10 -16.59
CA TYR A 44 13.81 -9.17 -15.51
C TYR A 44 14.92 -9.22 -14.45
N GLU A 45 15.28 -8.06 -13.92
CA GLU A 45 16.21 -7.90 -12.81
C GLU A 45 15.46 -7.91 -11.47
N LEU A 46 15.89 -8.81 -10.58
CA LEU A 46 15.37 -8.96 -9.23
C LEU A 46 16.53 -8.94 -8.24
N GLU A 47 16.34 -8.25 -7.12
CA GLU A 47 17.28 -8.23 -6.01
C GLU A 47 16.74 -9.05 -4.84
N VAL A 48 17.52 -10.01 -4.36
CA VAL A 48 17.27 -10.76 -3.14
C VAL A 48 18.06 -10.12 -2.01
N LEU A 49 17.34 -9.60 -1.02
CA LEU A 49 17.90 -9.09 0.22
C LEU A 49 17.69 -10.12 1.32
N ILE A 50 18.76 -10.54 1.99
CA ILE A 50 18.71 -11.48 3.12
C ILE A 50 18.97 -10.71 4.41
N TYR A 51 18.04 -10.80 5.33
CA TYR A 51 18.13 -10.24 6.68
C TYR A 51 18.37 -11.40 7.65
N PRO A 52 19.63 -11.64 8.06
CA PRO A 52 19.94 -12.77 8.93
C PRO A 52 19.47 -12.56 10.38
N GLY A 53 19.14 -11.30 10.75
CA GLY A 53 18.40 -10.88 11.94
C GLY A 53 18.90 -11.39 13.29
N THR A 54 18.29 -10.90 14.37
CA THR A 54 18.55 -11.40 15.74
C THR A 54 17.61 -12.52 16.12
N THR A 55 16.39 -12.50 15.58
CA THR A 55 15.30 -13.43 15.96
C THR A 55 14.83 -14.26 14.77
N TRP A 56 14.83 -13.71 13.57
CA TRP A 56 14.35 -14.39 12.36
C TRP A 56 15.35 -14.19 11.23
N VAL A 57 15.50 -15.20 10.39
CA VAL A 57 16.07 -15.04 9.06
C VAL A 57 14.91 -14.71 8.12
N ALA A 58 15.01 -13.59 7.42
CA ALA A 58 14.03 -13.14 6.45
C ALA A 58 14.69 -12.82 5.11
N LEU A 59 13.90 -12.91 4.04
CA LEU A 59 14.31 -12.56 2.70
C LEU A 59 13.31 -11.60 2.09
N LYS A 60 13.79 -10.70 1.25
CA LYS A 60 12.98 -9.77 0.47
C LYS A 60 13.37 -9.90 -1.00
N LEU A 61 12.39 -10.17 -1.84
CA LEU A 61 12.54 -10.17 -3.29
C LEU A 61 12.07 -8.81 -3.81
N VAL A 62 13.00 -7.98 -4.26
CA VAL A 62 12.75 -6.65 -4.81
C VAL A 62 12.80 -6.72 -6.33
N PHE A 63 11.79 -6.15 -6.98
CA PHE A 63 11.74 -6.03 -8.43
C PHE A 63 12.46 -4.76 -8.86
N LEU A 64 13.46 -4.87 -9.74
CA LEU A 64 14.25 -3.72 -10.21
C LEU A 64 13.85 -3.26 -11.61
N SER A 65 13.22 -4.13 -12.41
CA SER A 65 12.76 -3.80 -13.77
C SER A 65 11.37 -3.16 -13.80
N GLU A 66 10.96 -2.71 -14.98
CA GLU A 66 9.55 -2.42 -15.28
C GLU A 66 8.86 -3.65 -15.87
N ALA A 67 7.59 -3.86 -15.52
CA ALA A 67 6.79 -4.91 -16.14
C ALA A 67 6.53 -4.58 -17.60
N ARG A 68 6.69 -5.56 -18.50
CA ARG A 68 6.46 -5.36 -19.95
C ARG A 68 4.99 -5.28 -20.30
N THR A 69 4.11 -5.73 -19.40
CA THR A 69 2.67 -5.75 -19.59
C THR A 69 1.94 -5.12 -18.40
N GLN A 70 0.71 -4.66 -18.65
CA GLN A 70 -0.17 -4.13 -17.61
C GLN A 70 -0.60 -5.19 -16.55
N TRP A 71 -0.38 -6.48 -16.82
CA TRP A 71 -0.77 -7.57 -15.92
C TRP A 71 0.29 -7.88 -14.86
N GLY A 72 1.48 -7.27 -14.96
CA GLY A 72 2.57 -7.45 -14.02
C GLY A 72 3.28 -8.81 -14.13
N VAL A 73 4.45 -8.89 -13.52
CA VAL A 73 5.31 -10.08 -13.54
C VAL A 73 5.05 -10.92 -12.30
N ARG A 74 4.47 -12.11 -12.46
CA ARG A 74 4.29 -13.05 -11.35
C ARG A 74 5.57 -13.85 -11.11
N ALA A 75 6.13 -13.72 -9.91
CA ALA A 75 7.31 -14.46 -9.50
C ALA A 75 7.11 -15.10 -8.12
N ASN A 76 7.75 -16.25 -7.94
CA ASN A 76 7.84 -16.95 -6.67
C ASN A 76 9.32 -17.03 -6.25
N MET A 77 9.62 -16.66 -5.01
CA MET A 77 10.87 -16.98 -4.35
C MET A 77 10.65 -18.07 -3.32
N ALA A 78 11.29 -19.21 -3.51
CA ALA A 78 11.35 -20.30 -2.55
C ALA A 78 12.78 -20.45 -2.03
N CYS A 79 12.96 -20.67 -0.75
CA CYS A 79 14.27 -20.91 -0.15
C CYS A 79 14.21 -22.12 0.80
N GLN A 80 15.34 -22.81 0.92
CA GLN A 80 15.53 -23.95 1.81
C GLN A 80 16.96 -23.94 2.37
N LEU A 81 17.15 -24.53 3.55
CA LEU A 81 18.48 -24.76 4.11
C LEU A 81 19.16 -25.92 3.37
N VAL A 82 20.44 -25.75 3.08
CA VAL A 82 21.24 -26.81 2.45
C VAL A 82 22.56 -27.00 3.17
N ASP A 83 22.93 -28.26 3.32
CA ASP A 83 24.27 -28.65 3.76
C ASP A 83 25.17 -28.81 2.53
N LEU A 84 26.25 -28.01 2.48
CA LEU A 84 27.20 -28.04 1.37
C LEU A 84 27.99 -29.35 1.28
N SER A 85 28.17 -30.06 2.40
CA SER A 85 28.81 -31.37 2.41
C SER A 85 27.87 -32.50 1.93
N ARG A 86 26.57 -32.19 1.75
CA ARG A 86 25.51 -33.11 1.31
C ARG A 86 25.31 -34.32 2.22
N GLU A 87 25.68 -34.21 3.49
CA GLU A 87 25.44 -35.25 4.50
C GLU A 87 23.99 -35.19 5.00
N LEU A 88 23.38 -34.00 4.95
CA LEU A 88 22.00 -33.75 5.33
C LEU A 88 21.13 -33.42 4.12
N GLU A 89 19.91 -33.96 4.09
CA GLU A 89 18.86 -33.58 3.14
C GLU A 89 18.48 -32.10 3.30
N PRO A 90 18.00 -31.41 2.26
CA PRO A 90 17.55 -30.03 2.40
C PRO A 90 16.44 -29.88 3.43
N TYR A 91 16.56 -28.88 4.30
CA TYR A 91 15.60 -28.66 5.39
C TYR A 91 14.61 -27.57 5.03
N HIS A 92 13.34 -27.97 4.96
CA HIS A 92 12.12 -27.18 4.80
C HIS A 92 12.19 -26.08 3.71
N GLU A 93 11.41 -26.24 2.66
CA GLU A 93 11.22 -25.21 1.64
C GLU A 93 10.08 -24.27 2.05
N TYR A 94 10.37 -22.98 2.11
CA TYR A 94 9.38 -21.93 2.29
C TYR A 94 9.42 -20.99 1.09
N GLY A 95 8.27 -20.47 0.67
CA GLY A 95 8.23 -19.56 -0.45
C GLY A 95 7.17 -18.49 -0.34
N VAL A 96 7.40 -17.42 -1.09
CA VAL A 96 6.48 -16.29 -1.26
C VAL A 96 6.24 -16.09 -2.76
N SER A 97 5.01 -15.82 -3.14
CA SER A 97 4.64 -15.47 -4.51
C SER A 97 4.12 -14.05 -4.55
N GLU A 98 4.61 -13.25 -5.48
CA GLU A 98 4.21 -11.87 -5.67
C GLU A 98 4.01 -11.52 -7.15
N THR A 99 3.25 -10.46 -7.41
CA THR A 99 3.06 -9.89 -8.75
C THR A 99 3.62 -8.47 -8.78
N PHE A 100 4.62 -8.23 -9.64
CA PHE A 100 5.35 -6.97 -9.71
C PHE A 100 4.91 -6.11 -10.90
N TYR A 101 4.61 -4.83 -10.64
CA TYR A 101 4.12 -3.90 -11.67
C TYR A 101 5.15 -2.81 -12.01
N HIS A 102 5.91 -2.34 -11.02
CA HIS A 102 6.88 -1.26 -11.16
C HIS A 102 8.13 -1.53 -10.32
N PRO A 103 9.26 -0.85 -10.61
CA PRO A 103 10.48 -0.96 -9.82
C PRO A 103 10.23 -0.68 -8.33
N GLN A 104 11.08 -1.26 -7.48
CA GLN A 104 11.04 -1.18 -6.02
C GLN A 104 9.85 -1.90 -5.34
N HIS A 105 8.90 -2.45 -6.11
CA HIS A 105 7.90 -3.35 -5.54
C HIS A 105 8.57 -4.63 -5.01
N PHE A 106 8.10 -5.17 -3.88
CA PHE A 106 8.78 -6.29 -3.24
C PHE A 106 7.85 -7.29 -2.55
N GLY A 107 8.30 -8.54 -2.48
CA GLY A 107 7.72 -9.59 -1.63
C GLY A 107 8.64 -9.91 -0.47
N ALA A 108 8.09 -10.14 0.72
CA ALA A 108 8.86 -10.52 1.90
C ALA A 108 8.52 -11.94 2.36
N LEU A 109 9.55 -12.71 2.68
CA LEU A 109 9.47 -14.06 3.22
C LEU A 109 10.15 -14.08 4.59
N VAL A 110 9.38 -14.32 5.64
CA VAL A 110 9.94 -14.73 6.94
C VAL A 110 10.29 -16.20 6.81
N PHE A 111 11.58 -16.51 6.66
CA PHE A 111 12.03 -17.86 6.34
C PHE A 111 11.97 -18.76 7.56
N MET A 112 12.66 -18.42 8.64
CA MET A 112 12.57 -19.17 9.89
C MET A 112 13.09 -18.40 11.10
N ASP A 113 12.64 -18.84 12.28
CA ASP A 113 13.22 -18.43 13.57
C ASP A 113 14.69 -18.87 13.63
N ARG A 114 15.57 -17.91 13.94
CA ARG A 114 17.01 -18.10 14.00
C ARG A 114 17.40 -19.17 15.01
N ASN A 115 16.70 -19.25 16.14
CA ASN A 115 16.98 -20.22 17.21
C ASN A 115 16.49 -21.63 16.86
N LYS A 116 15.70 -21.77 15.80
CA LYS A 116 15.20 -23.07 15.31
C LYS A 116 15.98 -23.61 14.12
N ILE A 117 17.06 -22.95 13.70
CA ILE A 117 17.96 -23.47 12.67
C ILE A 117 18.69 -24.68 13.24
N PRO A 118 18.56 -25.89 12.64
CA PRO A 118 19.27 -27.05 13.15
C PRO A 118 20.78 -26.86 12.97
N SER A 119 21.55 -27.14 14.02
CA SER A 119 23.00 -26.90 14.06
C SER A 119 23.77 -27.60 12.93
N GLY A 120 23.28 -28.74 12.44
CA GLY A 120 23.89 -29.46 11.31
C GLY A 120 23.96 -28.68 9.99
N TYR A 121 23.13 -27.64 9.82
CA TYR A 121 23.16 -26.75 8.64
C TYR A 121 24.04 -25.51 8.83
N ILE A 122 24.64 -25.34 10.01
CA ILE A 122 25.63 -24.30 10.30
C ILE A 122 26.98 -25.00 10.43
N LYS A 123 27.81 -24.93 9.38
CA LYS A 123 29.15 -25.54 9.35
C LYS A 123 30.19 -24.43 9.21
N ASP A 124 31.22 -24.42 10.05
CA ASP A 124 32.27 -23.38 10.05
C ASP A 124 31.71 -21.95 10.15
N ASP A 125 30.71 -21.74 11.01
CA ASP A 125 29.96 -20.48 11.16
C ASP A 125 29.34 -19.96 9.85
N MET A 126 28.99 -20.89 8.95
CA MET A 126 28.41 -20.60 7.65
C MET A 126 26.98 -21.13 7.57
N LEU A 127 26.04 -20.28 7.16
CA LEU A 127 24.69 -20.70 6.78
C LEU A 127 24.52 -20.62 5.27
N THR A 128 24.04 -21.67 4.63
CA THR A 128 23.78 -21.67 3.18
C THR A 128 22.30 -21.85 2.88
N LEU A 129 21.75 -20.90 2.12
CA LEU A 129 20.38 -20.95 1.60
C LEU A 129 20.42 -21.35 0.13
N ARG A 130 19.62 -22.34 -0.26
CA ARG A 130 19.31 -22.56 -1.67
C ARG A 130 18.03 -21.80 -1.98
N CYS A 131 18.15 -20.72 -2.73
CA CYS A 131 17.00 -19.94 -3.18
C CYS A 131 16.71 -20.24 -4.65
N THR A 132 15.43 -20.38 -4.95
CA THR A 132 14.86 -20.55 -6.27
C THR A 132 13.98 -19.34 -6.54
N ILE A 133 14.22 -18.65 -7.65
CA ILE A 133 13.27 -17.69 -8.22
C ILE A 133 12.64 -18.34 -9.43
N THR A 134 11.31 -18.40 -9.43
CA THR A 134 10.51 -18.89 -10.56
C THR A 134 9.64 -17.75 -11.06
N VAL A 135 9.91 -17.27 -12.26
CA VAL A 135 9.07 -16.30 -12.96
C VAL A 135 8.11 -17.08 -13.85
N LEU A 136 6.81 -16.81 -13.72
CA LEU A 136 5.84 -17.31 -14.68
C LEU A 136 6.07 -16.56 -15.99
N LYS A 137 6.47 -17.27 -17.05
CA LYS A 137 6.66 -16.62 -18.34
C LYS A 137 5.31 -16.12 -18.80
N GLU A 138 5.29 -14.85 -19.19
CA GLU A 138 4.24 -14.32 -20.01
C GLU A 138 4.31 -15.12 -21.32
N LEU A 139 3.37 -16.05 -21.54
CA LEU A 139 3.23 -16.64 -22.86
C LEU A 139 2.97 -15.46 -23.81
N PRO A 140 3.79 -15.27 -24.86
CA PRO A 140 3.48 -14.25 -25.83
C PRO A 140 2.08 -14.57 -26.33
N ALA A 141 1.17 -13.59 -26.27
CA ALA A 141 -0.06 -13.67 -27.06
C ALA A 141 0.35 -14.10 -28.47
N PRO A 142 -0.35 -15.06 -29.10
CA PRO A 142 0.09 -15.70 -30.33
C PRO A 142 0.63 -14.66 -31.29
N THR A 143 1.94 -14.76 -31.56
CA THR A 143 2.66 -13.82 -32.41
C THR A 143 2.08 -13.95 -33.81
N ILE A 144 1.16 -13.07 -34.15
CA ILE A 144 0.85 -12.79 -35.56
C ILE A 144 2.20 -12.32 -36.15
N PRO A 145 2.70 -12.94 -37.23
CA PRO A 145 3.92 -12.49 -37.89
C PRO A 145 3.83 -10.99 -38.10
N ALA A 146 4.93 -10.28 -37.81
CA ALA A 146 5.05 -8.85 -38.06
C ALA A 146 5.04 -8.56 -39.57
N GLU A 147 3.91 -8.77 -40.23
CA GLU A 147 3.51 -8.00 -41.40
C GLU A 147 2.83 -6.74 -40.84
N GLU A 148 3.47 -5.58 -41.06
CA GLU A 148 2.94 -4.22 -40.91
C GLU A 148 1.68 -4.08 -40.02
N VAL A 149 1.79 -4.42 -38.73
CA VAL A 149 0.72 -4.09 -37.80
C VAL A 149 0.83 -2.60 -37.56
N ILE A 150 0.01 -1.82 -38.28
CA ILE A 150 -0.25 -0.42 -37.97
C ILE A 150 -0.58 -0.38 -36.48
N ALA A 151 0.35 0.08 -35.65
CA ALA A 151 0.17 0.12 -34.21
C ALA A 151 -1.08 0.96 -33.93
N GLN A 152 -2.06 0.37 -33.28
CA GLN A 152 -3.26 1.09 -32.90
C GLN A 152 -2.82 2.31 -32.07
N PRO A 153 -3.16 3.54 -32.49
CA PRO A 153 -2.78 4.72 -31.73
C PRO A 153 -3.43 4.67 -30.35
N SER A 154 -2.73 5.20 -29.35
CA SER A 154 -3.28 5.31 -28.00
C SER A 154 -4.58 6.11 -28.00
N THR A 155 -5.48 5.80 -27.06
CA THR A 155 -6.72 6.56 -26.89
C THR A 155 -6.38 8.02 -26.58
N ASN A 156 -6.92 8.96 -27.34
CA ASN A 156 -6.65 10.39 -27.20
C ASN A 156 -7.87 11.21 -26.72
N LEU A 157 -8.99 10.54 -26.40
CA LEU A 157 -10.22 11.20 -25.95
C LEU A 157 -9.99 12.09 -24.71
N HIS A 158 -9.24 11.59 -23.73
CA HIS A 158 -8.90 12.34 -22.52
C HIS A 158 -8.19 13.66 -22.86
N ARG A 159 -7.31 13.66 -23.89
CA ARG A 159 -6.60 14.86 -24.34
C ARG A 159 -7.55 15.84 -25.01
N HIS A 160 -8.41 15.37 -25.91
CA HIS A 160 -9.39 16.24 -26.57
C HIS A 160 -10.39 16.85 -25.57
N LEU A 161 -10.81 16.10 -24.55
CA LEU A 161 -11.65 16.64 -23.47
C LEU A 161 -10.87 17.62 -22.58
N GLY A 162 -9.60 17.36 -22.29
CA GLY A 162 -8.73 18.31 -21.60
C GLY A 162 -8.55 19.62 -22.37
N GLU A 163 -8.34 19.55 -23.69
CA GLU A 163 -8.28 20.71 -24.58
C GLU A 163 -9.62 21.47 -24.62
N LEU A 164 -10.74 20.77 -24.59
CA LEU A 164 -12.08 21.37 -24.48
C LEU A 164 -12.24 22.15 -23.17
N LEU A 165 -11.77 21.59 -22.04
CA LEU A 165 -11.77 22.30 -20.75
C LEU A 165 -10.88 23.55 -20.80
N GLN A 166 -9.68 23.46 -21.37
CA GLN A 166 -8.72 24.57 -21.44
C GLN A 166 -9.15 25.70 -22.38
N SER A 167 -9.78 25.35 -23.51
CA SER A 167 -10.24 26.34 -24.50
C SER A 167 -11.54 27.03 -24.11
N GLU A 168 -12.27 26.49 -23.12
CA GLU A 168 -13.58 26.97 -22.67
C GLU A 168 -14.64 27.03 -23.80
N MET A 169 -14.37 26.38 -24.94
CA MET A 169 -15.20 26.45 -26.12
C MET A 169 -16.55 25.77 -25.89
N GLY A 170 -17.63 26.56 -25.86
CA GLY A 170 -18.97 26.05 -25.65
C GLY A 170 -19.33 25.82 -24.18
N ALA A 171 -18.55 26.37 -23.25
CA ALA A 171 -18.86 26.34 -21.83
C ALA A 171 -20.24 26.96 -21.53
N ASP A 172 -21.06 26.24 -20.76
CA ASP A 172 -22.43 26.59 -20.41
C ASP A 172 -22.64 26.72 -18.89
N VAL A 173 -21.56 26.58 -18.10
CA VAL A 173 -21.52 26.82 -16.66
C VAL A 173 -20.18 27.40 -16.22
N THR A 174 -20.21 28.20 -15.16
CA THR A 174 -19.03 28.70 -14.45
C THR A 174 -19.08 28.30 -12.98
N PHE A 175 -18.04 27.63 -12.51
CA PHE A 175 -17.84 27.35 -11.09
C PHE A 175 -17.05 28.49 -10.44
N LEU A 176 -17.51 28.97 -9.30
CA LEU A 176 -16.83 29.97 -8.48
C LEU A 176 -16.27 29.26 -7.24
N VAL A 177 -14.95 29.22 -7.10
CA VAL A 177 -14.24 28.60 -5.98
C VAL A 177 -13.38 29.66 -5.34
N CYS A 178 -13.73 30.08 -4.13
CA CYS A 178 -13.12 31.26 -3.50
C CYS A 178 -13.20 32.50 -4.41
N ASP A 179 -12.06 32.98 -4.88
CA ASP A 179 -11.89 34.13 -5.78
C ASP A 179 -11.61 33.75 -7.24
N GLU A 180 -11.56 32.44 -7.56
CA GLU A 180 -11.33 31.95 -8.91
C GLU A 180 -12.60 31.43 -9.60
N SER A 181 -12.64 31.58 -10.93
CA SER A 181 -13.72 31.10 -11.78
C SER A 181 -13.25 30.06 -12.79
N PHE A 182 -14.01 28.99 -12.95
CA PHE A 182 -13.72 27.89 -13.88
C PHE A 182 -14.88 27.71 -14.85
N ALA A 183 -14.67 27.95 -16.15
CA ALA A 183 -15.65 27.64 -17.17
C ALA A 183 -15.68 26.13 -17.46
N ALA A 184 -16.86 25.56 -17.68
CA ALA A 184 -17.04 24.14 -17.90
C ALA A 184 -18.35 23.84 -18.68
N HIS A 185 -18.57 22.55 -18.94
CA HIS A 185 -19.70 22.02 -19.73
C HIS A 185 -20.57 21.13 -18.84
N LYS A 186 -21.79 21.55 -18.49
CA LYS A 186 -22.69 20.88 -17.52
C LYS A 186 -22.79 19.37 -17.73
N CYS A 187 -22.86 18.94 -18.99
CA CYS A 187 -23.00 17.53 -19.35
C CYS A 187 -21.82 16.65 -18.89
N ILE A 188 -20.60 17.18 -18.85
CA ILE A 188 -19.39 16.38 -18.54
C ILE A 188 -19.32 16.08 -17.03
N PRO A 189 -19.34 17.06 -16.10
CA PRO A 189 -19.42 16.77 -14.67
C PRO A 189 -20.68 16.01 -14.28
N ALA A 190 -21.84 16.29 -14.90
CA ALA A 190 -23.06 15.54 -14.64
C ALA A 190 -22.98 14.06 -15.06
N ALA A 191 -22.27 13.73 -16.13
CA ALA A 191 -22.07 12.35 -16.53
C ALA A 191 -21.17 11.58 -15.55
N ARG A 192 -20.29 12.29 -14.84
CA ARG A 192 -19.22 11.70 -14.00
C ARG A 192 -19.52 11.74 -12.51
N SER A 193 -20.37 12.67 -12.06
CA SER A 193 -20.72 12.89 -10.67
C SER A 193 -22.24 12.89 -10.49
N PRO A 194 -22.79 12.02 -9.63
CA PRO A 194 -24.23 12.03 -9.33
C PRO A 194 -24.67 13.35 -8.69
N VAL A 195 -23.78 14.03 -7.95
CA VAL A 195 -24.06 15.33 -7.33
C VAL A 195 -24.21 16.41 -8.39
N PHE A 196 -23.27 16.52 -9.33
CA PHE A 196 -23.44 17.46 -10.44
C PHE A 196 -24.62 17.11 -11.33
N LYS A 197 -24.92 15.82 -11.52
CA LYS A 197 -26.12 15.40 -12.25
C LYS A 197 -27.39 15.92 -11.61
N ALA A 198 -27.53 15.76 -10.30
CA ALA A 198 -28.67 16.28 -9.55
C ALA A 198 -28.71 17.82 -9.57
N GLN A 199 -27.56 18.47 -9.42
CA GLN A 199 -27.46 19.94 -9.44
C GLN A 199 -27.89 20.55 -10.78
N PHE A 200 -27.49 19.93 -11.91
CA PHE A 200 -27.71 20.48 -13.24
C PHE A 200 -28.97 19.99 -13.94
N PHE A 201 -29.47 18.80 -13.58
CA PHE A 201 -30.57 18.14 -14.28
C PHE A 201 -31.62 17.55 -13.34
N GLY A 202 -31.53 17.81 -12.03
CA GLY A 202 -32.58 17.49 -11.06
C GLY A 202 -33.60 18.61 -10.90
N ASP A 203 -34.59 18.42 -10.03
CA ASP A 203 -35.71 19.36 -9.85
C ASP A 203 -35.37 20.61 -9.00
N MET A 204 -34.10 20.85 -8.71
CA MET A 204 -33.64 21.93 -7.82
C MET A 204 -33.52 23.28 -8.55
N LYS A 205 -33.72 24.40 -7.82
CA LYS A 205 -33.71 25.78 -8.35
C LYS A 205 -32.42 26.16 -9.08
N GLU A 206 -31.30 25.50 -8.80
CA GLU A 206 -30.02 25.80 -9.45
C GLU A 206 -29.92 25.32 -10.91
N THR A 207 -30.86 24.51 -11.41
CA THR A 207 -30.91 24.05 -12.83
C THR A 207 -30.74 25.19 -13.83
N CYS A 208 -31.35 26.35 -13.54
CA CYS A 208 -31.33 27.52 -14.41
C CYS A 208 -30.10 28.43 -14.21
N SER A 209 -29.26 28.18 -13.20
CA SER A 209 -28.10 29.03 -12.95
C SER A 209 -26.94 28.65 -13.88
N ALA A 210 -26.36 29.66 -14.52
CA ALA A 210 -25.09 29.52 -15.25
C ALA A 210 -23.89 29.57 -14.31
N ARG A 211 -24.09 29.86 -13.02
CA ARG A 211 -23.03 29.99 -12.02
C ARG A 211 -23.29 29.09 -10.82
N VAL A 212 -22.26 28.34 -10.42
CA VAL A 212 -22.28 27.44 -9.26
C VAL A 212 -21.18 27.84 -8.30
N GLU A 213 -21.54 28.06 -7.03
CA GLU A 213 -20.58 28.43 -5.98
C GLU A 213 -20.11 27.17 -5.24
N ILE A 214 -18.79 27.03 -5.07
CA ILE A 214 -18.13 25.93 -4.37
C ILE A 214 -17.45 26.51 -3.11
N LYS A 215 -18.00 26.21 -1.94
CA LYS A 215 -17.60 26.85 -0.67
C LYS A 215 -16.55 26.07 0.13
N ASP A 216 -16.60 24.75 0.08
CA ASP A 216 -15.83 23.86 0.96
C ASP A 216 -14.70 23.13 0.21
N MET A 217 -13.98 23.84 -0.66
CA MET A 217 -12.89 23.26 -1.43
C MET A 217 -11.84 24.29 -1.80
N GLU A 218 -10.57 23.91 -1.63
CA GLU A 218 -9.47 24.74 -2.12
C GLU A 218 -9.45 24.77 -3.66
N VAL A 219 -9.02 25.90 -4.22
CA VAL A 219 -8.91 26.13 -5.66
C VAL A 219 -8.08 25.04 -6.34
N ALA A 220 -6.95 24.65 -5.75
CA ALA A 220 -6.07 23.63 -6.32
C ALA A 220 -6.73 22.24 -6.35
N ALA A 221 -7.45 21.86 -5.28
CA ALA A 221 -8.19 20.60 -5.22
C ALA A 221 -9.35 20.59 -6.21
N PHE A 222 -10.09 21.71 -6.35
CA PHE A 222 -11.17 21.79 -7.33
C PHE A 222 -10.63 21.71 -8.76
N ARG A 223 -9.53 22.41 -9.07
CA ARG A 223 -8.88 22.35 -10.39
C ARG A 223 -8.48 20.91 -10.74
N ALA A 224 -7.84 20.21 -9.81
CA ALA A 224 -7.46 18.81 -9.95
C ALA A 224 -8.69 17.89 -10.15
N MET A 225 -9.74 18.06 -9.33
CA MET A 225 -10.99 17.30 -9.46
C MET A 225 -11.66 17.55 -10.81
N LEU A 226 -11.74 18.80 -11.25
CA LEU A 226 -12.34 19.17 -12.54
C LEU A 226 -11.52 18.60 -13.70
N HIS A 227 -10.18 18.66 -13.63
CA HIS A 227 -9.32 18.01 -14.60
C HIS A 227 -9.60 16.51 -14.68
N PHE A 228 -9.63 15.81 -13.54
CA PHE A 228 -9.95 14.39 -13.48
C PHE A 228 -11.33 14.04 -14.08
N ILE A 229 -12.33 14.90 -13.88
CA ILE A 229 -13.67 14.72 -14.46
C ILE A 229 -13.60 14.65 -16.00
N TYR A 230 -12.76 15.46 -16.63
CA TYR A 230 -12.60 15.52 -18.09
C TYR A 230 -11.64 14.44 -18.64
N THR A 231 -10.56 14.15 -17.92
CA THR A 231 -9.43 13.40 -18.49
C THR A 231 -9.22 12.02 -17.86
N ASP A 232 -9.84 11.74 -16.70
CA ASP A 232 -9.55 10.56 -15.86
C ASP A 232 -8.07 10.44 -15.45
N THR A 233 -7.29 11.54 -15.51
CA THR A 233 -5.87 11.59 -15.12
C THR A 233 -5.60 12.60 -13.99
N MET A 234 -4.51 12.36 -13.26
CA MET A 234 -4.09 13.14 -12.09
C MET A 234 -2.59 13.48 -12.14
N PRO A 235 -2.16 14.42 -13.00
CA PRO A 235 -0.74 14.82 -13.12
C PRO A 235 -0.18 15.42 -11.82
N GLU A 236 -1.03 15.92 -10.92
CA GLU A 236 -0.65 16.41 -9.60
C GLU A 236 -0.01 15.32 -8.71
N PHE A 237 -0.24 14.04 -9.01
CA PHE A 237 0.34 12.91 -8.28
C PHE A 237 1.72 12.46 -8.77
N ASP A 238 2.29 13.16 -9.76
CA ASP A 238 3.67 12.98 -10.24
C ASP A 238 4.66 13.95 -9.57
N ARG A 239 4.19 14.72 -8.57
CA ARG A 239 4.97 15.70 -7.79
C ARG A 239 5.62 15.06 -6.55
N PRO A 240 6.48 15.80 -5.80
CA PRO A 240 7.07 15.31 -4.56
C PRO A 240 6.03 14.82 -3.53
N LEU A 241 6.38 13.76 -2.78
CA LEU A 241 5.46 12.97 -1.95
C LEU A 241 4.67 13.79 -0.91
N GLU A 242 5.25 14.84 -0.34
CA GLU A 242 4.62 15.68 0.69
C GLU A 242 3.45 16.49 0.12
N GLU A 243 3.65 17.18 -1.00
CA GLU A 243 2.58 17.91 -1.71
C GLU A 243 1.48 16.96 -2.21
N VAL A 244 1.88 15.78 -2.67
CA VAL A 244 0.98 14.72 -3.12
C VAL A 244 0.09 14.22 -1.97
N THR A 245 0.61 14.14 -0.75
CA THR A 245 -0.14 13.65 0.42
C THR A 245 -1.25 14.61 0.79
N THR A 246 -0.96 15.90 0.97
CA THR A 246 -1.96 16.93 1.30
C THR A 246 -3.01 17.03 0.19
N MET A 247 -2.58 17.07 -1.07
CA MET A 247 -3.50 17.09 -2.21
C MET A 247 -4.39 15.85 -2.25
N ALA A 248 -3.85 14.65 -1.99
CA ALA A 248 -4.62 13.41 -1.96
C ALA A 248 -5.64 13.40 -0.82
N GLN A 249 -5.34 14.01 0.34
CA GLN A 249 -6.32 14.16 1.42
C GLN A 249 -7.49 15.04 0.99
N HIS A 250 -7.23 16.25 0.45
CA HIS A 250 -8.29 17.15 -0.04
C HIS A 250 -9.12 16.52 -1.17
N LEU A 251 -8.45 15.84 -2.11
CA LEU A 251 -9.14 15.17 -3.22
C LEU A 251 -9.95 13.95 -2.76
N LEU A 252 -9.54 13.25 -1.70
CA LEU A 252 -10.34 12.15 -1.14
C LEU A 252 -11.66 12.69 -0.59
N VAL A 253 -11.63 13.78 0.17
CA VAL A 253 -12.84 14.46 0.68
C VAL A 253 -13.72 14.89 -0.49
N ALA A 254 -13.13 15.58 -1.48
CA ALA A 254 -13.85 16.05 -2.67
C ALA A 254 -14.46 14.88 -3.46
N ALA A 255 -13.71 13.81 -3.67
CA ALA A 255 -14.18 12.66 -4.42
C ALA A 255 -15.36 11.98 -3.73
N ASP A 256 -15.33 11.86 -2.40
CA ASP A 256 -16.45 11.33 -1.62
C ASP A 256 -17.68 12.26 -1.72
N MET A 257 -17.49 13.57 -1.50
CA MET A 257 -18.55 14.57 -1.58
C MET A 257 -19.26 14.59 -2.93
N TYR A 258 -18.52 14.45 -4.03
CA TYR A 258 -19.06 14.49 -5.40
C TYR A 258 -19.34 13.11 -5.99
N GLY A 259 -19.17 12.03 -5.23
CA GLY A 259 -19.45 10.65 -5.68
C GLY A 259 -18.52 10.16 -6.80
N LEU A 260 -17.26 10.59 -6.81
CA LEU A 260 -16.22 10.21 -7.77
C LEU A 260 -15.43 8.99 -7.26
N GLU A 261 -16.06 7.82 -7.24
CA GLU A 261 -15.52 6.60 -6.61
C GLU A 261 -14.11 6.20 -7.09
N ARG A 262 -13.85 6.32 -8.40
CA ARG A 262 -12.53 6.01 -8.96
C ARG A 262 -11.45 6.96 -8.45
N LEU A 263 -11.74 8.26 -8.36
CA LEU A 263 -10.81 9.25 -7.81
C LEU A 263 -10.53 8.95 -6.34
N LYS A 264 -11.58 8.66 -5.56
CA LYS A 264 -11.49 8.29 -4.15
C LYS A 264 -10.53 7.11 -3.94
N LEU A 265 -10.66 6.05 -4.74
CA LEU A 265 -9.78 4.89 -4.66
C LEU A 265 -8.32 5.23 -5.03
N ILE A 266 -8.09 6.08 -6.03
CA ILE A 266 -6.74 6.53 -6.39
C ILE A 266 -6.11 7.31 -5.21
N CYS A 267 -6.87 8.19 -4.57
CA CYS A 267 -6.43 8.90 -3.37
C CYS A 267 -6.12 7.93 -2.22
N GLU A 268 -6.96 6.91 -1.99
CA GLU A 268 -6.68 5.86 -1.00
C GLU A 268 -5.35 5.15 -1.27
N ILE A 269 -5.08 4.76 -2.52
CA ILE A 269 -3.83 4.10 -2.90
C ILE A 269 -2.64 5.02 -2.60
N LYS A 270 -2.71 6.28 -3.03
CA LYS A 270 -1.62 7.24 -2.82
C LYS A 270 -1.36 7.50 -1.34
N LEU A 271 -2.42 7.72 -0.55
CA LEU A 271 -2.30 7.91 0.90
C LEU A 271 -1.77 6.66 1.60
N SER A 272 -2.10 5.45 1.11
CA SER A 272 -1.61 4.21 1.72
C SER A 272 -0.10 3.98 1.56
N ILE A 273 0.51 4.57 0.52
CA ILE A 273 1.96 4.48 0.26
C ILE A 273 2.71 5.54 1.08
N GLY A 274 2.11 6.71 1.33
CA GLY A 274 2.70 7.85 2.02
C GLY A 274 2.48 7.91 3.54
N ILE A 275 2.11 6.82 4.20
CA ILE A 275 1.85 6.82 5.65
C ILE A 275 3.17 6.98 6.41
N THR A 276 3.26 8.04 7.22
CA THR A 276 4.37 8.31 8.14
C THR A 276 3.85 8.44 9.57
N VAL A 277 4.75 8.55 10.56
CA VAL A 277 4.36 8.78 11.97
C VAL A 277 3.50 10.04 12.11
N ASP A 278 3.87 11.12 11.43
CA ASP A 278 3.19 12.41 11.52
C ASP A 278 1.81 12.41 10.83
N THR A 279 1.65 11.61 9.76
CA THR A 279 0.43 11.59 8.94
C THR A 279 -0.51 10.43 9.27
N ALA A 280 -0.07 9.41 10.01
CA ALA A 280 -0.84 8.18 10.23
C ALA A 280 -2.17 8.44 10.93
N ALA A 281 -2.18 9.26 11.99
CA ALA A 281 -3.38 9.54 12.76
C ALA A 281 -4.40 10.40 11.99
N THR A 282 -3.94 11.44 11.28
CA THR A 282 -4.83 12.29 10.47
C THR A 282 -5.38 11.53 9.28
N THR A 283 -4.58 10.70 8.62
CA THR A 283 -5.03 9.83 7.53
C THR A 283 -6.00 8.75 8.00
N LEU A 284 -5.81 8.21 9.22
CA LEU A 284 -6.75 7.28 9.83
C LEU A 284 -8.11 7.95 10.11
N ALA A 285 -8.11 9.18 10.65
CA ALA A 285 -9.34 9.94 10.87
C ALA A 285 -10.09 10.17 9.54
N LEU A 286 -9.36 10.58 8.51
CA LEU A 286 -9.90 10.81 7.18
C LEU A 286 -10.51 9.54 6.59
N ALA A 287 -9.81 8.40 6.73
CA ALA A 287 -10.27 7.12 6.23
C ALA A 287 -11.56 6.67 6.92
N GLU A 288 -11.71 6.93 8.22
CA GLU A 288 -12.95 6.65 8.96
C GLU A 288 -14.10 7.53 8.48
N GLN A 289 -13.89 8.84 8.41
CA GLN A 289 -14.92 9.82 8.04
C GLN A 289 -15.51 9.56 6.66
N HIS A 290 -14.68 9.12 5.72
CA HIS A 290 -15.07 8.86 4.33
C HIS A 290 -15.26 7.37 4.02
N ASN A 291 -15.35 6.50 5.03
CA ASN A 291 -15.62 5.07 4.88
C ASN A 291 -14.60 4.31 3.99
N CYS A 292 -13.34 4.73 4.01
CA CYS A 292 -12.24 4.14 3.26
C CYS A 292 -11.63 2.95 4.03
N SER A 293 -12.33 1.80 4.02
CA SER A 293 -11.98 0.62 4.82
C SER A 293 -10.57 0.06 4.57
N LYS A 294 -10.09 0.09 3.32
CA LYS A 294 -8.76 -0.42 2.94
C LYS A 294 -7.65 0.49 3.46
N LEU A 295 -7.80 1.80 3.27
CA LEU A 295 -6.87 2.80 3.81
C LEU A 295 -6.85 2.75 5.35
N LYS A 296 -8.02 2.66 5.98
CA LYS A 296 -8.15 2.50 7.44
C LYS A 296 -7.35 1.31 7.95
N ALA A 297 -7.51 0.14 7.35
CA ALA A 297 -6.77 -1.07 7.74
C ALA A 297 -5.25 -0.90 7.59
N LYS A 298 -4.80 -0.22 6.53
CA LYS A 298 -3.37 0.10 6.33
C LYS A 298 -2.83 1.05 7.40
N CYS A 299 -3.57 2.12 7.72
CA CYS A 299 -3.21 3.04 8.80
C CYS A 299 -3.13 2.33 10.16
N VAL A 300 -4.15 1.54 10.51
CA VAL A 300 -4.15 0.76 11.76
C VAL A 300 -2.94 -0.18 11.81
N GLY A 301 -2.71 -0.95 10.74
CA GLY A 301 -1.58 -1.87 10.66
C GLY A 301 -0.22 -1.18 10.80
N PHE A 302 -0.07 0.03 10.24
CA PHE A 302 1.14 0.83 10.42
C PHE A 302 1.30 1.30 11.87
N ILE A 303 0.25 1.89 12.47
CA ILE A 303 0.29 2.46 13.83
C ILE A 303 0.64 1.38 14.86
N VAL A 304 0.07 0.18 14.73
CA VAL A 304 0.29 -0.92 15.69
C VAL A 304 1.46 -1.83 15.32
N SER A 305 2.23 -1.49 14.27
CA SER A 305 3.32 -2.33 13.76
C SER A 305 4.43 -2.55 14.80
N THR A 306 4.78 -1.51 15.56
CA THR A 306 5.78 -1.57 16.64
C THR A 306 5.38 -0.66 17.82
N PRO A 307 5.83 -0.96 19.05
CA PRO A 307 5.60 -0.08 20.20
C PRO A 307 6.15 1.33 19.98
N ALA A 308 7.32 1.46 19.36
CA ALA A 308 7.96 2.75 19.11
C ALA A 308 7.14 3.63 18.14
N ILE A 309 6.60 3.04 17.06
CA ILE A 309 5.71 3.76 16.14
C ILE A 309 4.43 4.18 16.83
N LEU A 310 3.81 3.28 17.61
CA LEU A 310 2.62 3.61 18.37
C LEU A 310 2.88 4.79 19.32
N GLU A 311 3.95 4.74 20.12
CA GLU A 311 4.32 5.84 21.03
C GLU A 311 4.57 7.15 20.29
N ALA A 312 5.28 7.10 19.16
CA ALA A 312 5.57 8.28 18.38
C ALA A 312 4.28 8.90 17.81
N VAL A 313 3.37 8.08 17.27
CA VAL A 313 2.06 8.55 16.76
C VAL A 313 1.22 9.15 17.89
N LEU A 314 1.17 8.53 19.08
CA LEU A 314 0.43 9.05 20.23
C LEU A 314 0.94 10.42 20.72
N ALA A 315 2.20 10.75 20.44
CA ALA A 315 2.78 12.05 20.78
C ALA A 315 2.45 13.15 19.75
N THR A 316 1.93 12.80 18.57
CA THR A 316 1.60 13.77 17.51
C THR A 316 0.31 14.54 17.81
N ASP A 317 0.22 15.77 17.31
CA ASP A 317 -1.03 16.54 17.34
C ASP A 317 -2.12 15.90 16.45
N GLY A 318 -1.71 15.15 15.42
CA GLY A 318 -2.62 14.36 14.59
C GLY A 318 -3.41 13.32 15.38
N TYR A 319 -2.78 12.72 16.40
CA TYR A 319 -3.47 11.78 17.28
C TYR A 319 -4.49 12.48 18.19
N LYS A 320 -4.17 13.66 18.73
CA LYS A 320 -5.16 14.46 19.50
C LYS A 320 -6.39 14.78 18.65
N HIS A 321 -6.18 15.12 17.37
CA HIS A 321 -7.28 15.35 16.43
C HIS A 321 -8.11 14.07 16.21
N LEU A 322 -7.48 12.92 16.06
CA LEU A 322 -8.15 11.62 15.94
C LEU A 322 -9.05 11.33 17.16
N GLU A 323 -8.57 11.61 18.37
CA GLU A 323 -9.36 11.42 19.60
C GLU A 323 -10.63 12.27 19.62
N THR A 324 -10.54 13.52 19.15
CA THR A 324 -11.69 14.42 19.09
C THR A 324 -12.65 14.10 17.95
N SER A 325 -12.13 13.73 16.78
CA SER A 325 -12.91 13.58 15.56
C SER A 325 -13.55 12.19 15.42
N CYS A 326 -12.89 11.14 15.90
CA CYS A 326 -13.29 9.74 15.70
C CYS A 326 -13.05 8.88 16.97
N PRO A 327 -13.69 9.15 18.11
CA PRO A 327 -13.38 8.48 19.38
C PRO A 327 -13.60 6.96 19.36
N LEU A 328 -14.47 6.45 18.49
CA LEU A 328 -14.75 5.01 18.37
C LEU A 328 -13.55 4.23 17.82
N ILE A 329 -12.72 4.84 16.97
CA ILE A 329 -11.58 4.18 16.34
C ILE A 329 -10.48 3.83 17.34
N LEU A 330 -10.42 4.55 18.45
CA LEU A 330 -9.50 4.26 19.55
C LEU A 330 -9.78 2.88 20.14
N THR A 331 -11.06 2.45 20.20
CA THR A 331 -11.42 1.12 20.69
C THR A 331 -10.98 0.02 19.73
N GLU A 332 -10.95 0.33 18.44
CA GLU A 332 -10.46 -0.56 17.39
C GLU A 332 -8.94 -0.66 17.41
N LEU A 333 -8.23 0.45 17.60
CA LEU A 333 -6.78 0.46 17.83
C LEU A 333 -6.42 -0.40 19.04
N LEU A 334 -7.12 -0.24 20.16
CA LEU A 334 -6.92 -1.07 21.36
C LEU A 334 -7.13 -2.56 21.09
N LYS A 335 -8.21 -2.92 20.39
CA LYS A 335 -8.47 -4.32 19.98
C LYS A 335 -7.37 -4.85 19.07
N SER A 336 -6.86 -4.02 18.15
CA SER A 336 -5.84 -4.40 17.18
C SER A 336 -4.49 -4.61 17.86
N VAL A 337 -4.13 -3.76 18.82
CA VAL A 337 -2.92 -3.95 19.65
C VAL A 337 -2.99 -5.28 20.43
N HIS A 338 -4.16 -5.67 20.95
CA HIS A 338 -4.34 -6.96 21.63
C HIS A 338 -4.29 -8.17 20.68
N CYS A 339 -4.72 -8.00 19.42
CA CYS A 339 -4.77 -9.08 18.43
C CYS A 339 -3.40 -9.39 17.81
N VAL A 340 -2.58 -8.36 17.58
CA VAL A 340 -1.30 -8.50 16.85
C VAL A 340 -0.24 -9.23 17.68
N GLN A 341 -0.32 -9.24 19.02
CA GLN A 341 0.68 -9.91 19.86
C GLN A 341 0.05 -10.53 21.11
N GLY A 342 0.01 -11.86 21.16
CA GLY A 342 -0.48 -12.67 22.30
C GLY A 342 0.32 -12.55 23.61
N LEU A 343 1.01 -11.43 23.87
CA LEU A 343 1.66 -11.11 25.14
C LEU A 343 1.60 -9.60 25.39
N ALA A 344 0.63 -9.18 26.20
CA ALA A 344 0.36 -7.80 26.61
C ALA A 344 1.49 -7.08 27.37
N ARG A 345 2.71 -7.63 27.46
CA ARG A 345 3.79 -7.12 28.32
C ARG A 345 4.59 -5.96 27.73
N THR A 346 4.85 -5.95 26.42
CA THR A 346 5.66 -4.90 25.76
C THR A 346 4.89 -3.61 25.52
N PHE A 347 3.58 -3.70 25.30
CA PHE A 347 2.70 -2.55 25.09
C PHE A 347 2.04 -2.04 26.37
N PHE A 348 2.20 -2.72 27.52
CA PHE A 348 1.52 -2.38 28.78
C PHE A 348 1.68 -0.90 29.20
N PRO A 349 2.90 -0.30 29.14
CA PRO A 349 3.07 1.12 29.50
C PRO A 349 2.33 2.06 28.53
N VAL A 350 2.26 1.69 27.26
CA VAL A 350 1.64 2.48 26.18
C VAL A 350 0.11 2.37 26.23
N LEU A 351 -0.40 1.17 26.51
CA LEU A 351 -1.83 0.89 26.72
C LEU A 351 -2.38 1.66 27.92
N LEU A 352 -1.60 1.86 28.98
CA LEU A 352 -1.97 2.72 30.11
C LEU A 352 -2.20 4.18 29.70
N ARG A 353 -1.42 4.72 28.75
CA ARG A 353 -1.62 6.09 28.22
C ARG A 353 -2.85 6.21 27.33
N LEU A 354 -3.05 5.24 26.42
CA LEU A 354 -4.30 5.14 25.65
C LEU A 354 -5.50 5.16 26.60
N LYS A 355 -5.43 4.40 27.69
CA LYS A 355 -6.50 4.33 28.69
C LYS A 355 -6.74 5.63 29.46
N SER A 356 -5.71 6.45 29.69
CA SER A 356 -5.88 7.75 30.35
C SER A 356 -6.66 8.76 29.49
N SER A 357 -6.63 8.62 28.16
CA SER A 357 -7.48 9.38 27.24
C SER A 357 -8.94 8.88 27.23
N PHE A 358 -9.19 7.61 27.57
CA PHE A 358 -10.53 7.02 27.69
C PHE A 358 -11.23 7.41 29.00
N SER A 359 -11.51 8.70 29.21
CA SER A 359 -12.51 9.11 30.20
C SER A 359 -13.93 8.94 29.63
N ILE A 360 -14.30 7.70 29.29
CA ILE A 360 -15.69 7.33 28.97
C ILE A 360 -16.20 6.44 30.10
N LYS A 361 -16.97 7.05 31.00
CA LYS A 361 -17.63 6.38 32.12
C LYS A 361 -18.47 5.20 31.61
N GLY A 362 -18.14 3.98 32.06
CA GLY A 362 -19.19 2.99 32.36
C GLY A 362 -19.07 1.56 31.82
N LYS A 363 -18.18 1.19 30.88
CA LYS A 363 -18.20 -0.19 30.33
C LYS A 363 -16.86 -0.94 30.17
N PHE A 364 -15.72 -0.35 30.53
CA PHE A 364 -14.39 -0.99 30.35
C PHE A 364 -13.69 -1.46 31.64
N SER A 365 -14.34 -1.41 32.81
CA SER A 365 -13.73 -1.86 34.08
C SER A 365 -13.38 -3.36 34.06
N VAL A 366 -14.22 -4.19 33.43
CA VAL A 366 -14.19 -5.64 33.61
C VAL A 366 -12.97 -6.32 32.95
N CYS A 367 -12.51 -5.86 31.78
CA CYS A 367 -11.32 -6.45 31.13
C CYS A 367 -10.01 -6.02 31.80
N PHE A 368 -9.99 -4.88 32.49
CA PHE A 368 -8.76 -4.37 33.09
C PHE A 368 -8.51 -4.93 34.49
N ASP A 369 -9.57 -5.20 35.25
CA ASP A 369 -9.47 -5.88 36.55
C ASP A 369 -8.88 -7.31 36.44
N ALA A 370 -8.88 -7.89 35.23
CA ALA A 370 -8.19 -9.15 34.95
C ALA A 370 -6.67 -8.98 34.78
N LEU A 371 -6.19 -7.83 34.30
CA LEU A 371 -4.77 -7.51 34.11
C LEU A 371 -4.11 -7.02 35.39
N SER A 372 -4.80 -6.26 36.25
CA SER A 372 -4.28 -5.84 37.57
C SER A 372 -4.10 -7.01 38.55
N ARG A 373 -4.71 -8.17 38.28
CA ARG A 373 -4.57 -9.40 39.09
C ARG A 373 -3.37 -10.26 38.69
N LEU A 374 -2.74 -9.99 37.55
CA LEU A 374 -1.45 -10.57 37.18
C LEU A 374 -0.35 -9.69 37.79
N GLY A 375 -0.22 -9.77 39.12
CA GLY A 375 0.89 -9.12 39.84
C GLY A 375 2.26 -9.62 39.35
N PRO A 376 3.35 -8.94 39.72
CA PRO A 376 4.69 -9.38 39.36
C PRO A 376 4.94 -10.76 39.99
N LEU A 377 5.14 -11.78 39.15
CA LEU A 377 5.79 -13.01 39.59
C LEU A 377 7.27 -12.68 39.69
N GLY A 378 7.78 -12.67 40.93
CA GLY A 378 9.16 -12.37 41.27
C GLY A 378 10.16 -13.42 40.80
#